data_AF-A0A938GN14-F1
#
_entry.id   AF-A0A938GN14-F1
#
_cell.length_a   1.000
_cell.length_b   1.000
_cell.length_c   1.000
_cell.angle_alpha   90.00
_cell.angle_beta   90.00
_cell.angle_gamma   90.00
#
_symmetry.space_group_name_H-M   'P 1'
#
loop_
_entity.id
_entity.type
_entity.pdbx_description
1 polymer ?
#
loop_
_entity_poly.entity_id
_entity_poly.type
_entity_poly.pdbx_seq_one_letter_code
_entity_poly.pdbx_strand_id
1 'polypeptide(L)'
;VNSSLLHLGVDCIDLYQIHAPNPAVPIQDTLGAMEDLVDAGKIRHIGVSNFSVNDLKRALAVTRKHRIVSNQIRFNLIDRTHLPS
;
A
#
# COMPACT_ATOMS: atom_id res chain seq x y z
N VAL A 1 1.05 -3.24 -12.14
CA VAL A 1 1.69 -1.93 -12.44
C VAL A 1 1.82 -1.63 -13.93
N ASN A 2 2.53 -2.43 -14.76
CA ASN A 2 2.75 -2.06 -16.18
C ASN A 2 1.45 -1.87 -16.97
N SER A 3 0.47 -2.75 -16.80
CA SER A 3 -0.85 -2.57 -17.42
C SER A 3 -1.57 -1.31 -16.91
N SER A 4 -1.43 -0.98 -15.62
CA SER A 4 -2.00 0.25 -15.05
C SER A 4 -1.37 1.50 -15.66
N LEU A 5 -0.04 1.54 -15.80
CA LEU A 5 0.69 2.63 -16.46
C LEU A 5 0.20 2.82 -17.90
N LEU A 6 0.09 1.73 -18.66
CA LEU A 6 -0.40 1.75 -20.04
C LEU A 6 -1.84 2.28 -20.13
N HIS A 7 -2.75 1.76 -19.29
CA HIS A 7 -4.16 2.17 -19.32
C HIS A 7 -4.38 3.62 -18.88
N LEU A 8 -3.54 4.13 -17.98
CA LEU A 8 -3.61 5.51 -17.51
C LEU A 8 -2.87 6.49 -18.44
N GLY A 9 -2.02 6.00 -19.35
CA GLY A 9 -1.21 6.84 -20.23
C GLY A 9 -0.17 7.67 -19.49
N VAL A 10 0.37 7.14 -18.39
CA VAL A 10 1.37 7.81 -17.55
C VAL A 10 2.60 6.93 -17.34
N ASP A 11 3.77 7.56 -17.23
CA ASP A 11 5.02 6.86 -16.95
C ASP A 11 5.23 6.60 -15.46
N CYS A 12 4.53 7.32 -14.59
CA CYS A 12 4.60 7.21 -13.14
C CYS A 12 3.22 7.40 -12.49
N ILE A 13 2.86 6.52 -11.54
CA ILE A 13 1.64 6.65 -10.74
C ILE A 13 1.99 7.33 -9.41
N ASP A 14 1.31 8.43 -9.07
CA ASP A 14 1.63 9.17 -7.83
C ASP A 14 1.44 8.34 -6.55
N LEU A 15 0.35 7.59 -6.44
CA LEU A 15 0.06 6.72 -5.30
C LEU A 15 -0.41 5.35 -5.79
N TYR A 16 0.33 4.29 -5.46
CA TYR A 16 -0.04 2.91 -5.78
C TYR A 16 -0.35 2.13 -4.50
N GLN A 17 -1.51 1.47 -4.48
CA GLN A 17 -2.09 0.88 -3.27
C GLN A 17 -1.94 -0.64 -3.26
N ILE A 18 -1.50 -1.20 -2.13
CA ILE A 18 -1.77 -2.60 -1.80
C ILE A 18 -3.25 -2.69 -1.41
N HIS A 19 -4.05 -3.40 -2.21
CA HIS A 19 -5.51 -3.39 -2.09
C HIS A 19 -6.04 -3.96 -0.75
N ALA A 20 -5.39 -5.01 -0.23
CA ALA A 20 -5.71 -5.63 1.06
C ALA A 20 -4.51 -6.50 1.52
N PRO A 21 -4.39 -6.82 2.82
CA PRO A 21 -3.44 -7.81 3.29
C PRO A 21 -3.70 -9.17 2.61
N ASN A 22 -2.64 -9.83 2.13
CA ASN A 22 -2.74 -11.17 1.58
C ASN A 22 -2.07 -12.17 2.55
N PRO A 23 -2.83 -13.06 3.22
CA PRO A 23 -2.26 -14.00 4.19
C PRO A 23 -1.35 -15.06 3.56
N ALA A 24 -1.46 -15.28 2.24
CA ALA A 24 -0.62 -16.24 1.52
C ALA A 24 0.75 -15.68 1.12
N VAL A 25 0.97 -14.36 1.24
CA VAL A 25 2.23 -13.70 0.85
C VAL A 25 2.75 -12.89 2.04
N PRO A 26 3.99 -13.14 2.51
CA PRO A 26 4.60 -12.32 3.53
C PRO A 26 4.56 -10.83 3.16
N ILE A 27 4.18 -9.98 4.12
CA ILE A 27 4.03 -8.54 3.88
C ILE A 27 5.36 -7.89 3.48
N GLN A 28 6.48 -8.45 3.94
CA GLN A 28 7.84 -8.07 3.62
C GLN A 28 8.12 -8.20 2.12
N ASP A 29 7.69 -9.30 1.51
CA ASP A 29 7.91 -9.56 0.09
C ASP A 29 7.07 -8.61 -0.76
N THR A 30 5.82 -8.38 -0.36
CA THR A 30 4.93 -7.43 -1.03
C THR A 30 5.47 -6.00 -0.96
N LEU A 31 5.93 -5.57 0.22
CA LEU A 31 6.48 -4.23 0.40
C LEU A 31 7.84 -4.06 -0.28
N GLY A 32 8.69 -5.09 -0.29
CA GLY A 32 9.94 -5.08 -1.05
C GLY A 32 9.69 -4.83 -2.53
N ALA A 33 8.71 -5.53 -3.12
CA ALA A 33 8.31 -5.29 -4.51
C ALA A 33 7.76 -3.86 -4.72
N MET A 34 7.03 -3.30 -3.76
CA MET A 34 6.57 -1.90 -3.85
C MET A 34 7.73 -0.90 -3.78
N GLU A 35 8.73 -1.14 -2.93
CA GLU A 35 9.95 -0.32 -2.85
C GLU A 35 10.74 -0.37 -4.16
N ASP A 36 10.86 -1.55 -4.78
CA ASP A 36 11.51 -1.69 -6.09
C ASP A 36 10.78 -0.91 -7.20
N LEU A 37 9.44 -0.80 -7.11
CA LEU A 37 8.66 0.03 -8.04
C LEU A 37 8.90 1.53 -7.85
N VAL A 38 9.13 1.97 -6.61
CA VAL A 38 9.53 3.36 -6.32
C VAL A 38 10.94 3.62 -6.86
N ASP A 39 11.89 2.72 -6.58
CA ASP A 39 13.27 2.82 -7.07
C ASP A 39 13.32 2.84 -8.61
N ALA A 40 12.43 2.10 -9.27
CA ALA A 40 12.29 2.08 -10.73
C ALA A 40 11.54 3.30 -11.31
N GLY A 41 11.07 4.23 -10.48
CA GLY A 41 10.34 5.44 -10.89
C GLY A 41 8.91 5.18 -11.42
N LYS A 42 8.40 3.95 -11.30
CA LYS A 42 7.06 3.57 -11.81
C LYS A 42 5.93 4.06 -10.91
N ILE A 43 6.21 4.23 -9.62
CA ILE A 43 5.28 4.80 -8.65
C ILE A 43 6.02 5.82 -7.78
N ARG A 44 5.34 6.86 -7.31
CA ARG A 44 5.96 7.89 -6.45
C ARG A 44 5.80 7.56 -4.96
N HIS A 45 4.64 7.00 -4.58
CA HIS A 45 4.34 6.67 -3.19
C HIS A 45 3.66 5.31 -3.05
N ILE A 46 3.95 4.67 -1.90
CA ILE A 46 3.35 3.42 -1.46
C ILE A 46 2.20 3.78 -0.52
N GLY A 47 1.03 3.19 -0.76
CA GLY A 47 0.00 3.15 0.26
C GLY A 47 -0.67 1.78 0.35
N VAL A 48 -1.55 1.67 1.33
CA VAL A 48 -2.27 0.43 1.63
C VAL A 48 -3.76 0.70 1.73
N SER A 49 -4.56 -0.34 1.63
CA SER A 49 -6.01 -0.29 1.77
C SER A 49 -6.49 -1.47 2.59
N ASN A 50 -7.49 -1.25 3.45
CA ASN A 50 -8.06 -2.29 4.31
C ASN A 50 -7.05 -2.95 5.27
N PHE A 51 -6.01 -2.22 5.70
CA PHE A 51 -5.10 -2.69 6.72
C PHE A 51 -5.67 -2.33 8.10
N SER A 52 -5.79 -3.32 8.98
CA SER A 52 -6.06 -3.06 10.40
C SER A 52 -4.87 -2.34 11.05
N VAL A 53 -5.06 -1.82 12.27
CA VAL A 53 -3.97 -1.20 13.05
C VAL A 53 -2.79 -2.18 13.20
N ASN A 54 -3.07 -3.46 13.44
CA ASN A 54 -2.02 -4.46 13.62
C ASN A 54 -1.32 -4.80 12.29
N ASP A 55 -2.06 -4.87 11.18
CA ASP A 55 -1.45 -5.08 9.86
C ASP A 55 -0.55 -3.89 9.48
N LEU A 56 -1.04 -2.67 9.70
CA LEU A 56 -0.30 -1.45 9.41
C LEU A 56 0.97 -1.35 10.26
N LYS A 57 0.90 -1.70 11.57
CA LYS A 57 2.09 -1.77 12.42
C LYS A 57 3.13 -2.75 11.89
N ARG A 58 2.71 -3.95 11.47
CA ARG A 58 3.62 -4.94 10.88
C ARG A 58 4.21 -4.47 9.56
N ALA A 59 3.40 -3.84 8.71
CA ALA A 59 3.86 -3.25 7.45
C ALA A 59 4.91 -2.17 7.69
N LEU A 60 4.62 -1.20 8.55
CA LEU A 60 5.54 -0.12 8.92
C LEU A 60 6.86 -0.62 9.53
N ALA A 61 6.81 -1.71 10.30
CA ALA A 61 8.00 -2.30 10.93
C ALA A 61 8.95 -2.97 9.93
N VAL A 62 8.49 -3.32 8.72
CA VAL A 62 9.29 -4.05 7.73
C VAL A 62 9.64 -3.23 6.51
N THR A 63 8.95 -2.11 6.29
CA THR A 63 9.33 -1.09 5.31
C THR A 63 10.72 -0.53 5.62
N ARG A 64 11.59 -0.39 4.61
CA ARG A 64 13.02 -0.06 4.80
C ARG A 64 13.43 1.25 4.15
N LYS A 65 13.10 1.43 2.88
CA LYS A 65 13.56 2.53 2.04
C LYS A 65 12.50 3.63 1.89
N HIS A 66 11.25 3.24 1.67
CA HIS A 66 10.18 4.16 1.26
C HIS A 66 8.97 4.05 2.17
N ARG A 67 8.50 5.15 2.75
CA ARG A 67 7.40 5.10 3.72
C ARG A 67 6.05 4.77 3.07
N ILE A 68 5.21 4.03 3.80
CA ILE A 68 3.77 3.94 3.54
C ILE A 68 3.15 5.30 3.91
N VAL A 69 2.50 5.97 2.97
CA VAL A 69 1.97 7.34 3.16
C VAL A 69 0.47 7.41 3.35
N SER A 70 -0.26 6.33 3.06
CA SER A 70 -1.72 6.30 3.19
C SER A 70 -2.23 4.92 3.61
N ASN A 71 -3.38 4.91 4.29
CA ASN A 71 -4.21 3.73 4.51
C ASN A 71 -5.66 4.08 4.14
N GLN A 72 -6.15 3.52 3.04
CA GLN A 72 -7.54 3.69 2.60
C GLN A 72 -8.43 2.66 3.30
N ILE A 73 -9.19 3.12 4.29
CA ILE A 73 -10.09 2.26 5.08
C ILE A 73 -11.56 2.56 4.76
N ARG A 74 -12.41 1.55 4.98
CA ARG A 74 -13.84 1.78 5.03
C ARG A 74 -14.18 2.53 6.31
N PHE A 75 -14.86 3.66 6.16
CA PHE A 75 -15.33 4.47 7.29
C PHE A 75 -16.63 5.17 6.93
N ASN A 76 -17.64 5.04 7.78
CA ASN A 76 -18.91 5.76 7.68
C ASN A 76 -19.61 5.81 9.04
N LEU A 77 -20.82 6.37 9.09
CA LEU A 77 -21.56 6.54 10.35
C LEU A 77 -21.84 5.21 11.08
N ILE A 78 -22.04 4.14 10.31
CA ILE A 78 -22.38 2.80 10.81
C ILE A 78 -21.10 1.96 11.01
N ASP A 79 -20.08 2.17 10.18
CA ASP A 79 -18.83 1.43 10.22
C ASP A 79 -17.66 2.31 10.67
N ARG A 80 -17.25 2.10 11.93
CA ARG A 80 -16.10 2.75 12.58
C ARG A 80 -15.04 1.75 13.04
N THR A 81 -15.10 0.52 12.53
CA THR A 81 -14.31 -0.63 13.01
C THR A 81 -12.79 -0.47 12.88
N HIS A 82 -12.34 0.45 12.03
CA HIS A 82 -10.93 0.70 11.74
C HIS A 82 -10.31 1.84 12.56
N LEU A 83 -11.08 2.49 13.45
CA LEU A 83 -10.52 3.45 14.39
C LEU A 83 -9.69 2.71 15.46
N PRO A 84 -8.54 3.26 15.88
CA PRO A 84 -7.87 2.76 17.08
C PRO A 84 -8.83 2.88 18.27
N SER A 85 -8.98 1.79 19.02
CA SER A 85 -9.68 1.75 20.32
C SER A 85 -9.05 2.69 21.33
#